data_AF-A0A3P7JVE3-F1
#
_entry.id   AF-A0A3P7JVE3-F1
#
_cell.length_a   1.000
_cell.length_b   1.000
_cell.length_c   1.000
_cell.angle_alpha   90.00
_cell.angle_beta   90.00
_cell.angle_gamma   90.00
#
_symmetry.space_group_name_H-M   'P 1'
#
loop_
_entity.id
_entity.type
_entity.pdbx_description
1 polymer ?
#
loop_
_entity_poly.entity_id
_entity_poly.type
_entity_poly.pdbx_seq_one_letter_code
_entity_poly.pdbx_strand_id
1 'polypeptide(L)'
;MRSIRTWSIVPVDLNAFMCVNARILASLFEIRGDFKKVAFYQQRYEWAKKEMKEIHWNETDGIWYDYDLELKTHSNTYYVSNAVPLYAKCYDDEDDVVPRRVLEYLQVYKH
;
A
#
# COMPACT_ATOMS: atom_id res chain seq x y z
N MET A 1 27.83 -3.51 -0.74
CA MET A 1 26.81 -2.44 -0.83
C MET A 1 26.12 -2.55 -2.18
N ARG A 2 24.84 -2.95 -2.20
CA ARG A 2 23.98 -2.65 -3.36
C ARG A 2 23.86 -1.12 -3.43
N SER A 3 24.00 -0.54 -4.62
CA SER A 3 23.85 0.91 -4.80
C SER A 3 22.49 1.35 -4.26
N ILE A 4 22.47 2.41 -3.45
CA ILE A 4 21.22 3.01 -2.97
C ILE A 4 20.59 3.72 -4.16
N ARG A 5 19.50 3.16 -4.69
CA ARG A 5 18.74 3.71 -5.83
C ARG A 5 17.41 4.32 -5.33
N THR A 6 17.49 5.31 -4.44
CA THR A 6 16.30 5.89 -3.80
C THR A 6 15.34 6.60 -4.75
N TRP A 7 15.81 7.08 -5.89
CA TRP A 7 14.98 7.85 -6.84
C TRP A 7 14.13 6.97 -7.78
N SER A 8 14.49 5.70 -7.95
CA SER A 8 13.83 4.79 -8.88
C SER A 8 12.97 3.74 -8.20
N ILE A 9 13.03 3.64 -6.86
CA ILE A 9 12.21 2.73 -6.08
C ILE A 9 11.00 3.48 -5.54
N VAL A 10 9.80 2.97 -5.82
CA VAL A 10 8.57 3.38 -5.18
C VAL A 10 8.39 2.53 -3.92
N PRO A 11 8.48 3.11 -2.71
CA PRO A 11 8.37 2.36 -1.46
C PRO A 11 6.91 2.06 -1.10
N VAL A 12 6.62 0.80 -0.80
CA VAL A 12 5.26 0.32 -0.50
C VAL A 12 4.71 0.90 0.80
N ASP A 13 5.54 1.01 1.83
CA ASP A 13 5.14 1.44 3.16
C ASP A 13 4.79 2.93 3.21
N LEU A 14 5.58 3.77 2.54
CA LEU A 14 5.30 5.19 2.39
C LEU A 14 3.96 5.42 1.67
N ASN A 15 3.70 4.71 0.56
CA ASN A 15 2.43 4.86 -0.17
C ASN A 15 1.24 4.36 0.66
N ALA A 16 1.40 3.28 1.43
CA ALA A 16 0.40 2.83 2.39
C ALA A 16 0.11 3.89 3.47
N PHE A 17 1.14 4.57 4.00
CA PHE A 17 0.95 5.68 4.94
C PHE A 17 0.26 6.88 4.30
N MET A 18 0.62 7.24 3.07
CA MET A 18 -0.05 8.32 2.33
C MET A 18 -1.53 8.00 2.10
N CYS A 19 -1.86 6.75 1.82
CA CYS A 19 -3.23 6.27 1.67
C CYS A 19 -4.05 6.42 2.95
N VAL A 20 -3.57 5.87 4.08
CA VAL A 20 -4.31 6.00 5.35
C VAL A 20 -4.40 7.46 5.81
N ASN A 21 -3.38 8.27 5.54
CA ASN A 21 -3.42 9.71 5.81
C ASN A 21 -4.53 10.42 5.01
N ALA A 22 -4.74 10.06 3.75
CA ALA A 22 -5.85 10.61 2.95
C ALA A 22 -7.20 10.26 3.59
N ARG A 23 -7.39 9.01 4.03
CA ARG A 23 -8.61 8.59 4.74
C ARG A 23 -8.81 9.34 6.06
N ILE A 24 -7.75 9.51 6.86
CA ILE A 24 -7.80 10.27 8.12
C ILE A 24 -8.18 11.74 7.84
N LEU A 25 -7.56 12.37 6.84
CA LEU A 25 -7.86 13.75 6.48
C LEU A 25 -9.31 13.92 6.02
N ALA A 26 -9.85 12.99 5.24
CA ALA A 26 -11.27 13.00 4.89
C ALA A 26 -12.17 12.99 6.13
N SER A 27 -11.92 12.10 7.10
CA SER A 27 -12.67 12.06 8.36
C SER A 27 -12.53 13.33 9.19
N LEU A 28 -11.34 13.93 9.26
CA LEU A 28 -11.13 15.20 9.98
C LEU A 28 -11.87 16.38 9.33
N PHE A 29 -11.92 16.44 8.00
CA PHE A 29 -12.67 17.48 7.29
C PHE A 29 -14.18 17.25 7.35
N GLU A 30 -14.63 16.01 7.47
CA GLU A 30 -16.03 15.66 7.72
C GLU A 30 -16.49 16.20 9.07
N ILE A 31 -15.71 15.98 10.14
CA ILE A 31 -15.98 16.55 11.48
C ILE A 31 -16.06 18.09 11.41
N ARG A 32 -15.24 18.73 10.58
CA ARG A 32 -15.24 20.18 10.37
C ARG A 32 -16.40 20.68 9.49
N GLY A 33 -17.08 19.80 8.76
CA GLY A 33 -18.12 20.16 7.78
C GLY A 33 -17.60 20.69 6.44
N ASP A 34 -16.33 20.48 6.11
CA ASP A 34 -15.74 20.89 4.81
C ASP A 34 -15.87 19.76 3.78
N PHE A 35 -17.08 19.55 3.27
CA PHE A 35 -17.38 18.46 2.34
C PHE A 35 -16.63 18.53 1.00
N LYS A 36 -16.15 19.71 0.60
CA LYS A 36 -15.28 19.83 -0.59
C LYS A 36 -13.95 19.11 -0.34
N LYS A 37 -13.37 19.30 0.84
CA LYS A 37 -12.15 18.58 1.22
C LYS A 37 -12.38 17.12 1.53
N VAL A 38 -13.54 16.74 2.08
CA VAL A 38 -13.92 15.32 2.22
C VAL A 38 -13.85 14.61 0.87
N ALA A 39 -14.56 15.13 -0.14
CA ALA A 39 -14.57 14.54 -1.48
C ALA A 39 -13.16 14.48 -2.11
N PHE A 40 -12.36 15.53 -1.93
CA PHE A 40 -10.99 15.58 -2.41
C PHE A 40 -10.11 14.48 -1.79
N TYR A 41 -10.12 14.33 -0.46
CA TYR A 41 -9.28 13.32 0.21
C TYR A 41 -9.82 11.90 0.06
N GLN A 42 -11.13 11.70 -0.07
CA GLN A 42 -11.71 10.41 -0.45
C GLN A 42 -11.24 9.98 -1.84
N GLN A 43 -11.23 10.89 -2.83
CA GLN A 43 -10.69 10.58 -4.16
C GLN A 43 -9.21 10.19 -4.09
N ARG A 44 -8.41 10.88 -3.27
CA ARG A 44 -6.99 10.52 -3.06
C ARG A 44 -6.82 9.14 -2.44
N TYR A 45 -7.68 8.78 -1.49
CA TYR A 45 -7.69 7.45 -0.89
C TYR A 45 -8.00 6.35 -1.91
N GLU A 46 -9.04 6.52 -2.74
CA GLU A 46 -9.37 5.53 -3.78
C GLU A 46 -8.28 5.41 -4.85
N TRP A 47 -7.65 6.52 -5.25
CA TRP A 47 -6.50 6.47 -6.15
C TRP A 47 -5.31 5.73 -5.54
N ALA A 48 -5.03 5.95 -4.26
CA ALA A 48 -3.95 5.23 -3.57
C ALA A 48 -4.25 3.73 -3.48
N LYS A 49 -5.50 3.32 -3.17
CA LYS A 49 -5.89 1.89 -3.19
C LYS A 49 -5.67 1.24 -4.55
N LYS A 50 -6.06 1.94 -5.63
CA LYS A 50 -5.83 1.47 -6.99
C LYS A 50 -4.33 1.32 -7.29
N GLU A 51 -3.53 2.30 -6.90
CA GLU A 51 -2.08 2.29 -7.06
C GLU A 51 -1.42 1.14 -6.29
N MET A 52 -1.81 0.91 -5.03
CA MET A 52 -1.37 -0.24 -4.25
C MET A 52 -1.64 -1.58 -4.95
N LYS A 53 -2.78 -1.70 -5.64
CA LYS A 53 -3.14 -2.90 -6.40
C LYS A 53 -2.36 -3.03 -7.72
N GLU A 54 -2.17 -1.94 -8.45
CA GLU A 54 -1.55 -1.98 -9.78
C GLU A 54 -0.02 -2.00 -9.76
N ILE A 55 0.60 -1.35 -8.77
CA ILE A 55 2.05 -1.14 -8.73
C ILE A 55 2.71 -2.06 -7.70
N HIS A 56 2.07 -2.27 -6.55
CA HIS A 56 2.73 -2.90 -5.42
C HIS A 56 2.31 -4.36 -5.20
N TRP A 57 1.07 -4.72 -5.52
CA TRP A 57 0.53 -6.05 -5.25
C TRP A 57 1.13 -7.12 -6.17
N ASN A 58 1.73 -8.15 -5.57
CA ASN A 58 2.24 -9.31 -6.28
C ASN A 58 1.24 -10.46 -6.22
N GLU A 59 0.62 -10.77 -7.35
CA GLU A 59 -0.37 -11.85 -7.46
C GLU A 59 0.20 -13.26 -7.31
N THR A 60 1.51 -13.46 -7.41
CA THR A 60 2.12 -14.78 -7.17
C THR A 60 2.32 -14.98 -5.66
N ASP A 61 2.91 -13.99 -5.00
CA ASP A 61 3.35 -14.11 -3.62
C ASP A 61 2.26 -13.71 -2.61
N GLY A 62 1.23 -12.97 -3.02
CA GLY A 62 0.16 -12.55 -2.13
C GLY A 62 0.58 -11.49 -1.11
N ILE A 63 1.52 -10.64 -1.49
CA ILE A 63 2.06 -9.54 -0.67
C ILE A 63 2.29 -8.30 -1.55
N TRP A 64 2.46 -7.15 -0.91
CA TRP A 64 2.92 -5.94 -1.59
C TRP A 64 4.45 -5.81 -1.53
N TYR A 65 5.07 -5.38 -2.62
CA TYR A 65 6.51 -5.10 -2.68
C TYR A 65 6.77 -3.66 -3.09
N ASP A 66 7.97 -3.16 -2.77
CA ASP A 66 8.49 -1.98 -3.45
C ASP A 66 8.58 -2.21 -4.96
N TYR A 67 8.43 -1.15 -5.76
CA TYR A 67 8.47 -1.23 -7.22
C TYR A 67 9.67 -0.48 -7.78
N ASP A 68 10.48 -1.12 -8.64
CA ASP A 68 11.59 -0.47 -9.34
C ASP A 68 11.10 0.07 -10.69
N LEU A 69 11.11 1.40 -10.86
CA LEU A 69 10.64 2.08 -12.06
C LEU A 69 11.56 1.90 -13.28
N GLU A 70 12.86 1.69 -13.07
CA GLU A 70 13.78 1.46 -14.19
C GLU A 70 13.69 0.03 -14.68
N LEU A 71 13.66 -0.93 -13.76
CA LEU A 71 13.54 -2.36 -14.09
C LEU A 71 12.09 -2.77 -14.40
N LYS A 72 11.12 -1.93 -14.03
CA LYS A 72 9.68 -2.16 -14.15
C LYS A 72 9.25 -3.49 -13.51
N THR A 73 9.74 -3.73 -12.30
CA THR A 73 9.52 -5.00 -11.60
C THR A 73 9.43 -4.79 -10.10
N HIS A 74 8.80 -5.74 -9.41
CA HIS A 74 8.79 -5.77 -7.95
C HIS A 74 10.20 -6.07 -7.42
N SER A 75 10.62 -5.31 -6.41
CA SER A 75 11.74 -5.69 -5.57
C SER A 75 11.27 -6.81 -4.66
N ASN A 76 11.41 -8.07 -5.10
CA ASN A 76 11.00 -9.29 -4.37
C ASN A 76 11.85 -9.56 -3.12
N THR A 77 12.28 -8.51 -2.41
CA THR A 77 12.97 -8.63 -1.13
C THR A 77 11.94 -8.67 -0.02
N TYR A 78 12.08 -9.63 0.88
CA TYR A 78 11.25 -9.72 2.07
C TYR A 78 11.57 -8.58 3.05
N TYR A 79 10.55 -7.79 3.39
CA TYR A 79 10.56 -6.88 4.52
C TYR A 79 9.24 -6.99 5.27
N VAL A 80 9.26 -6.89 6.61
CA VAL A 80 8.01 -6.87 7.40
C VAL A 80 7.12 -5.67 7.01
N SER A 81 7.75 -4.56 6.55
CA SER A 81 7.05 -3.38 6.06
C SER A 81 6.18 -3.62 4.82
N ASN A 82 6.43 -4.70 4.06
CA ASN A 82 5.60 -5.13 2.94
C ASN A 82 4.13 -5.39 3.34
N ALA A 83 3.88 -5.71 4.61
CA ALA A 83 2.55 -5.95 5.14
C ALA A 83 1.86 -4.69 5.71
N VAL A 84 2.52 -3.52 5.70
CA VAL A 84 1.93 -2.25 6.17
C VAL A 84 0.60 -1.88 5.46
N PRO A 85 0.38 -2.17 4.16
CA PRO A 85 -0.90 -1.90 3.51
C PRO A 85 -2.10 -2.60 4.20
N LEU A 86 -1.87 -3.76 4.82
CA LEU A 86 -2.88 -4.46 5.61
C LEU A 86 -3.33 -3.64 6.82
N TYR A 87 -2.37 -3.07 7.57
CA TYR A 87 -2.65 -2.16 8.69
C TYR A 87 -3.35 -0.87 8.22
N ALA A 88 -2.86 -0.29 7.11
CA ALA A 88 -3.39 0.94 6.54
C ALA A 88 -4.83 0.79 6.00
N LYS A 89 -5.29 -0.46 5.80
CA LYS A 89 -6.50 -0.82 5.05
C LYS A 89 -6.50 -0.21 3.64
N CYS A 90 -5.33 -0.11 3.02
CA CYS A 90 -5.17 0.46 1.68
C CYS A 90 -5.24 -0.62 0.60
N TYR A 91 -6.36 -1.33 0.55
CA TYR A 91 -6.64 -2.36 -0.44
C TYR A 91 -8.16 -2.52 -0.57
N ASP A 92 -8.61 -3.13 -1.66
CA ASP A 92 -10.02 -3.47 -1.82
C ASP A 92 -10.34 -4.69 -0.96
N ASP A 93 -11.20 -4.48 0.04
CA ASP A 93 -11.57 -5.46 1.05
C ASP A 93 -12.99 -5.97 0.75
N GLU A 94 -13.17 -6.57 -0.42
CA GLU A 94 -14.45 -7.19 -0.76
C GLU A 94 -14.63 -8.52 0.00
N ASP A 95 -13.53 -9.17 0.41
CA ASP A 95 -13.49 -10.43 1.17
C ASP A 95 -12.18 -10.58 1.97
N ASP A 96 -12.16 -11.45 3.00
CA ASP A 96 -10.98 -11.87 3.79
C ASP A 96 -9.87 -12.58 2.95
N VAL A 97 -9.89 -12.49 1.63
CA VAL A 97 -8.90 -13.07 0.72
C VAL A 97 -7.54 -12.41 0.89
N VAL A 98 -7.47 -11.07 0.81
CA VAL A 98 -6.18 -10.35 0.87
C VAL A 98 -5.48 -10.55 2.23
N PRO A 99 -6.15 -10.37 3.39
CA PRO A 99 -5.54 -10.66 4.69
C PRO A 99 -5.02 -12.09 4.83
N ARG A 100 -5.74 -13.10 4.29
CA ARG A 100 -5.29 -14.50 4.31
C ARG A 100 -4.04 -14.73 3.48
N ARG A 101 -3.97 -14.18 2.27
CA ARG A 101 -2.79 -14.31 1.41
C ARG A 101 -1.54 -13.69 2.05
N VAL A 102 -1.70 -12.53 2.68
CA VAL A 102 -0.62 -11.87 3.42
C VAL A 102 -0.18 -12.74 4.61
N LEU A 103 -1.12 -13.35 5.34
CA LEU A 103 -0.79 -14.26 6.44
C LEU A 103 -0.02 -15.49 5.95
N GLU A 104 -0.45 -16.12 4.85
CA GLU A 104 0.23 -17.25 4.22
C GLU A 104 1.67 -16.89 3.83
N TYR A 105 1.86 -15.72 3.19
CA TYR A 105 3.19 -15.19 2.85
C TYR A 105 4.08 -15.05 4.10
N LEU A 106 3.57 -14.41 5.15
CA LEU A 106 4.34 -14.18 6.39
C LEU A 106 4.69 -15.48 7.14
N GLN A 107 3.91 -16.55 6.96
CA GLN A 107 4.22 -17.86 7.56
C GLN A 107 5.39 -18.56 6.87
N VAL A 108 5.60 -18.35 5.56
CA VAL A 108 6.73 -18.95 4.82
C VAL A 108 8.08 -18.42 5.32
N TYR A 109 8.14 -17.14 5.71
CA TYR A 109 9.37 -16.46 6.14
C TYR A 109 9.58 -16.45 7.67
N LYS A 110 8.86 -17.30 8.42
CA LYS A 110 8.95 -17.38 9.90
C LYS A 110 10.12 -18.22 10.44
N HIS A 111 11.09 -18.58 9.60
CA HIS A 111 12.24 -19.41 9.94
C HIS A 111 13.56 -18.69 9.66
#